data_AF-A0A7L3L296-F1
#
_entry.id   AF-A0A7L3L296-F1
#
_cell.length_a   1.000
_cell.length_b   1.000
_cell.length_c   1.000
_cell.angle_alpha   90.00
_cell.angle_beta   90.00
_cell.angle_gamma   90.00
#
_symmetry.space_group_name_H-M   'P 1'
#
loop_
_entity.id
_entity.type
_entity.pdbx_description
1 polymer ?
#
loop_
_entity_poly.entity_id
_entity_poly.type
_entity_poly.pdbx_seq_one_letter_code
_entity_poly.pdbx_strand_id
1 'polypeptide(L)'
;MGNTSSERAGLERHGHKASRGDSSGGAITTKDGDRPKILMDSPEDADLFHSEELKAPLEKEEFLAWQQDLEVNDKTPTQARPTVFRWTGGGKEVYLSGSFNNWSKIPLTRSHNNFVAILDLPEGEHQYKFFVDGQWTHDPSEPVVTSQLGTINNIIQVKKTDFEVFDALMVDSQKCSDMSELSSSPPGPYHQEPYVCKAEERFKSPPILPPHLLQVILNKDTGIS
;
A
#
# COMPACT_ATOMS: atom_id res chain seq x y z
N MET A 1 -33.90 53.13 -31.27
CA MET A 1 -35.30 53.02 -31.71
C MET A 1 -35.90 51.79 -31.06
N GLY A 2 -37.02 51.94 -30.35
CA GLY A 2 -37.96 50.86 -30.05
C GLY A 2 -37.75 50.11 -28.73
N ASN A 3 -38.33 50.65 -27.67
CA ASN A 3 -38.57 50.00 -26.37
C ASN A 3 -39.72 48.99 -26.49
N THR A 4 -39.88 48.07 -25.51
CA THR A 4 -41.07 48.02 -24.63
C THR A 4 -40.84 47.12 -23.42
N SER A 5 -41.11 47.70 -22.24
CA SER A 5 -41.19 47.13 -20.91
C SER A 5 -42.49 46.35 -20.67
N SER A 6 -42.54 45.49 -19.64
CA SER A 6 -43.61 45.58 -18.64
C SER A 6 -43.27 44.83 -17.36
N GLU A 7 -43.46 45.54 -16.25
CA GLU A 7 -43.33 45.12 -14.86
C GLU A 7 -44.69 44.62 -14.35
N ARG A 8 -44.72 43.75 -13.34
CA ARG A 8 -45.74 43.85 -12.30
C ARG A 8 -45.26 43.28 -10.96
N ALA A 9 -45.32 44.15 -9.97
CA ALA A 9 -44.97 43.94 -8.58
C ALA A 9 -46.11 43.31 -7.76
N GLY A 10 -45.71 42.70 -6.63
CA GLY A 10 -46.32 42.92 -5.32
C GLY A 10 -47.38 41.92 -4.84
N LEU A 11 -47.06 41.16 -3.78
CA LEU A 11 -47.62 41.42 -2.45
C LEU A 11 -46.91 40.58 -1.38
N GLU A 12 -46.40 41.26 -0.35
CA GLU A 12 -46.06 40.66 0.94
C GLU A 12 -47.31 40.31 1.76
N ARG A 13 -47.19 39.36 2.70
CA ARG A 13 -47.78 39.48 4.04
C ARG A 13 -47.09 38.56 5.07
N HIS A 14 -46.70 39.20 6.16
CA HIS A 14 -46.19 38.71 7.44
C HIS A 14 -47.09 37.68 8.18
N GLY A 15 -46.49 36.89 9.09
CA GLY A 15 -47.16 36.55 10.35
C GLY A 15 -46.77 35.25 11.11
N HIS A 16 -45.74 35.35 11.95
CA HIS A 16 -45.59 34.81 13.33
C HIS A 16 -45.91 33.36 13.79
N LYS A 17 -44.88 32.78 14.42
CA LYS A 17 -44.79 32.07 15.74
C LYS A 17 -45.87 31.03 16.13
N ALA A 18 -45.43 29.84 16.55
CA ALA A 18 -45.21 29.49 17.97
C ALA A 18 -44.63 28.08 18.16
N SER A 19 -43.86 27.92 19.22
CA SER A 19 -43.31 26.69 19.79
C SER A 19 -44.24 26.12 20.88
N ARG A 20 -43.88 24.90 21.36
CA ARG A 20 -44.43 24.10 22.50
C ARG A 20 -45.37 22.98 22.03
N GLY A 21 -45.30 21.75 22.54
CA GLY A 21 -44.56 21.22 23.67
C GLY A 21 -44.73 19.70 23.80
N ASP A 22 -44.19 19.21 24.90
CA ASP A 22 -43.83 17.85 25.26
C ASP A 22 -44.93 16.78 25.40
N SER A 23 -44.45 15.53 25.26
CA SER A 23 -44.71 14.36 26.13
C SER A 23 -46.01 13.53 26.06
N SER A 24 -45.74 12.22 25.95
CA SER A 24 -46.30 11.09 26.74
C SER A 24 -47.52 10.31 26.23
N GLY A 25 -47.32 8.98 26.15
CA GLY A 25 -48.23 8.00 26.76
C GLY A 25 -49.17 7.19 25.86
N GLY A 26 -48.85 5.90 25.69
CA GLY A 26 -49.80 4.82 26.04
C GLY A 26 -50.77 4.26 24.98
N ALA A 27 -50.38 3.08 24.46
CA ALA A 27 -51.16 1.83 24.40
C ALA A 27 -52.47 1.68 23.57
N ILE A 28 -52.35 0.80 22.56
CA ILE A 28 -53.22 -0.35 22.18
C ILE A 28 -54.58 -0.06 21.53
N THR A 29 -54.78 -0.57 20.29
CA THR A 29 -55.82 -1.58 19.95
C THR A 29 -55.81 -1.95 18.45
N THR A 30 -55.62 -3.26 18.21
CA THR A 30 -56.28 -4.16 17.23
C THR A 30 -56.30 -3.89 15.70
N LYS A 31 -55.65 -4.83 14.99
CA LYS A 31 -56.16 -5.69 13.87
C LYS A 31 -56.69 -5.02 12.59
N ASP A 32 -56.53 -5.55 11.38
CA ASP A 32 -56.07 -6.84 10.86
C ASP A 32 -55.47 -6.55 9.46
N GLY A 33 -54.33 -7.14 9.14
CA GLY A 33 -53.66 -7.01 7.85
C GLY A 33 -53.23 -8.40 7.37
N ASP A 34 -53.93 -8.87 6.35
CA ASP A 34 -53.81 -10.18 5.70
C ASP A 34 -52.37 -10.47 5.24
N ARG A 35 -51.82 -11.62 5.69
CA ARG A 35 -50.60 -12.24 5.14
C ARG A 35 -50.79 -13.76 5.14
N PRO A 36 -50.55 -14.45 4.01
CA PRO A 36 -50.70 -15.90 3.95
C PRO A 36 -49.64 -16.58 4.83
N LYS A 37 -50.10 -17.54 5.63
CA LYS A 37 -49.30 -18.46 6.43
C LYS A 37 -48.66 -19.49 5.51
N ILE A 38 -47.34 -19.61 5.52
CA ILE A 38 -46.66 -20.86 5.20
C ILE A 38 -45.97 -21.27 6.50
N LEU A 39 -46.54 -22.30 7.10
CA LEU A 39 -46.13 -22.91 8.35
C LEU A 39 -44.81 -23.63 8.12
N MET A 40 -43.75 -23.20 8.80
CA MET A 40 -42.50 -23.94 8.93
C MET A 40 -42.70 -24.91 10.08
N ASP A 41 -42.95 -26.18 9.77
CA ASP A 41 -43.00 -27.23 10.79
C ASP A 41 -42.56 -28.55 10.15
N SER A 42 -41.32 -28.96 10.45
CA SER A 42 -40.84 -30.34 10.55
C SER A 42 -39.30 -30.36 10.63
N PRO A 43 -38.70 -30.68 11.80
CA PRO A 43 -37.25 -30.78 11.98
C PRO A 43 -36.79 -32.25 11.98
N GLU A 44 -37.20 -33.04 10.99
CA GLU A 44 -36.92 -34.49 10.95
C GLU A 44 -36.68 -34.98 9.52
N ASP A 45 -35.58 -34.54 8.89
CA ASP A 45 -35.03 -35.24 7.71
C ASP A 45 -33.56 -34.89 7.41
N ALA A 46 -32.73 -34.73 8.47
CA ALA A 46 -31.31 -34.38 8.34
C ALA A 46 -30.35 -35.59 8.25
N ASP A 47 -30.85 -36.83 8.22
CA ASP A 47 -30.03 -38.04 8.36
C ASP A 47 -29.93 -38.89 7.07
N LEU A 48 -29.82 -38.25 5.90
CA LEU A 48 -29.67 -38.97 4.62
C LEU A 48 -28.34 -38.76 3.87
N PHE A 49 -27.37 -38.05 4.47
CA PHE A 49 -26.02 -37.93 3.90
C PHE A 49 -24.94 -38.26 4.93
N HIS A 50 -25.04 -39.45 5.52
CA HIS A 50 -23.90 -40.13 6.09
C HIS A 50 -23.36 -41.14 5.08
N SER A 51 -22.38 -40.72 4.29
CA SER A 51 -21.50 -41.63 3.56
C SER A 51 -20.10 -41.05 3.57
N GLU A 52 -19.29 -41.64 4.46
CA GLU A 52 -17.83 -41.85 4.35
C GLU A 52 -16.91 -40.61 4.23
N GLU A 53 -16.40 -40.20 5.38
CA GLU A 53 -14.97 -40.13 5.70
C GLU A 53 -13.99 -39.94 4.51
N LEU A 54 -13.70 -38.68 4.15
CA LEU A 54 -12.48 -38.30 3.44
C LEU A 54 -11.72 -37.25 4.25
N LYS A 55 -10.85 -37.80 5.11
CA LYS A 55 -9.61 -37.25 5.70
C LYS A 55 -9.15 -35.89 5.14
N ALA A 56 -9.59 -34.80 5.75
CA ALA A 56 -9.09 -33.44 5.52
C ALA A 56 -8.53 -32.69 6.76
N PRO A 57 -8.07 -33.35 7.85
CA PRO A 57 -7.15 -32.70 8.79
C PRO A 57 -5.67 -32.78 8.35
N LEU A 58 -5.26 -33.90 7.73
CA LEU A 58 -3.85 -34.19 7.50
C LEU A 58 -3.20 -33.31 6.43
N GLU A 59 -3.88 -32.96 5.33
CA GLU A 59 -3.25 -32.12 4.28
C GLU A 59 -3.02 -30.68 4.74
N LYS A 60 -3.88 -30.15 5.62
CA LYS A 60 -3.70 -28.82 6.20
C LYS A 60 -2.59 -28.82 7.25
N GLU A 61 -2.51 -29.88 8.05
CA GLU A 61 -1.41 -30.08 9.00
C GLU A 61 -0.09 -30.36 8.29
N GLU A 62 -0.09 -31.09 7.18
CA GLU A 62 1.07 -31.27 6.30
C GLU A 62 1.46 -29.94 5.66
N PHE A 63 0.53 -29.17 5.07
CA PHE A 63 0.83 -27.85 4.51
C PHE A 63 1.46 -26.90 5.54
N LEU A 64 1.00 -26.93 6.79
CA LEU A 64 1.59 -26.19 7.91
C LEU A 64 2.93 -26.79 8.37
N ALA A 65 3.10 -28.11 8.33
CA ALA A 65 4.35 -28.78 8.66
C ALA A 65 5.44 -28.52 7.61
N TRP A 66 5.11 -28.46 6.32
CA TRP A 66 6.03 -28.04 5.25
C TRP A 66 6.43 -26.56 5.38
N GLN A 67 5.52 -25.68 5.83
CA GLN A 67 5.88 -24.30 6.19
C GLN A 67 6.82 -24.27 7.40
N GLN A 68 6.58 -25.12 8.40
CA GLN A 68 7.37 -25.18 9.63
C GLN A 68 8.75 -25.83 9.44
N ASP A 69 8.90 -26.75 8.49
CA ASP A 69 10.18 -27.34 8.09
C ASP A 69 11.04 -26.40 7.24
N LEU A 70 10.46 -25.36 6.63
CA LEU A 70 11.21 -24.22 6.06
C LEU A 70 11.62 -23.21 7.15
N GLU A 71 10.84 -23.12 8.23
CA GLU A 71 11.16 -22.36 9.44
C GLU A 71 11.96 -23.21 10.43
N VAL A 72 13.03 -23.86 9.95
CA VAL A 72 14.02 -24.47 10.84
C VAL A 72 14.43 -23.39 11.84
N ASN A 73 14.08 -23.64 13.09
CA ASN A 73 14.53 -22.95 14.29
C ASN A 73 16.04 -23.10 14.39
N ASP A 74 16.72 -22.30 13.58
CA ASP A 74 18.12 -22.16 13.62
C ASP A 74 18.42 -21.07 14.66
N LYS A 75 18.89 -21.52 15.82
CA LYS A 75 19.96 -20.81 16.51
C LYS A 75 21.21 -20.84 15.60
N THR A 76 21.11 -20.36 14.37
CA THR A 76 22.24 -20.17 13.47
C THR A 76 23.08 -19.02 14.00
N PRO A 77 24.41 -19.07 13.83
CA PRO A 77 25.22 -17.85 13.93
C PRO A 77 24.56 -16.80 13.05
N THR A 78 24.46 -15.54 13.53
CA THR A 78 23.79 -14.44 12.85
C THR A 78 24.11 -14.49 11.36
N GLN A 79 23.14 -14.92 10.54
CA GLN A 79 23.40 -15.24 9.15
C GLN A 79 23.86 -13.95 8.48
N ALA A 80 25.11 -13.92 8.03
CA ALA A 80 25.65 -12.79 7.33
C ALA A 80 25.05 -12.77 5.93
N ARG A 81 24.61 -11.60 5.47
CA ARG A 81 23.87 -11.46 4.22
C ARG A 81 24.49 -10.36 3.35
N PRO A 82 24.47 -10.53 2.01
CA PRO A 82 25.24 -9.67 1.11
C PRO A 82 24.69 -8.25 1.10
N THR A 83 25.52 -7.30 1.54
CA THR A 83 25.18 -5.88 1.64
C THR A 83 26.07 -5.08 0.70
N VAL A 84 25.46 -4.21 -0.12
CA VAL A 84 26.17 -3.42 -1.13
C VAL A 84 26.57 -2.07 -0.55
N PHE A 85 27.86 -1.77 -0.62
CA PHE A 85 28.40 -0.44 -0.36
C PHE A 85 28.83 0.19 -1.66
N ARG A 86 28.27 1.36 -1.97
CA ARG A 86 28.55 2.11 -3.20
C ARG A 86 28.99 3.52 -2.86
N TRP A 87 30.11 3.94 -3.43
CA TRP A 87 30.55 5.32 -3.45
C TRP A 87 30.40 5.88 -4.86
N THR A 88 29.57 6.92 -5.01
CA THR A 88 29.28 7.59 -6.29
C THR A 88 30.15 8.83 -6.54
N GLY A 89 30.91 9.25 -5.53
CA GLY A 89 31.84 10.37 -5.63
C GLY A 89 33.08 10.06 -6.48
N GLY A 90 33.86 11.11 -6.77
CA GLY A 90 35.18 10.95 -7.38
C GLY A 90 36.19 10.31 -6.43
N GLY A 91 37.33 9.89 -7.01
CA GLY A 91 38.47 9.36 -6.27
C GLY A 91 39.42 8.58 -7.18
N LYS A 92 40.67 8.41 -6.76
CA LYS A 92 41.60 7.42 -7.33
C LYS A 92 41.56 6.13 -6.53
N GLU A 93 41.70 6.25 -5.21
CA GLU A 93 41.68 5.15 -4.27
C GLU A 93 40.61 5.38 -3.22
N VAL A 94 39.69 4.42 -3.09
CA VAL A 94 38.54 4.51 -2.19
C VAL A 94 38.54 3.25 -1.33
N TYR A 95 38.52 3.44 -0.02
CA TYR A 95 38.45 2.37 0.96
C TYR A 95 37.20 2.52 1.83
N LEU A 96 36.70 1.40 2.32
CA LEU A 96 35.59 1.29 3.24
C LEU A 96 36.08 0.81 4.61
N SER A 97 35.60 1.42 5.68
CA SER A 97 35.84 0.98 7.06
C SER A 97 34.56 1.08 7.86
N GLY A 98 34.33 0.16 8.80
CA GLY A 98 33.12 0.18 9.61
C GLY A 98 33.19 -0.68 10.87
N SER A 99 32.07 -0.75 11.58
CA SER A 99 31.93 -1.53 12.81
C SER A 99 32.15 -3.03 12.60
N PHE A 100 31.77 -3.54 11.42
CA PHE A 100 31.87 -4.96 11.06
C PHE A 100 33.30 -5.46 10.80
N ASN A 101 34.27 -4.57 10.59
CA ASN A 101 35.66 -4.93 10.30
C ASN A 101 36.66 -4.27 11.25
N ASN A 102 36.23 -3.91 12.46
CA ASN A 102 37.05 -3.19 13.46
C ASN A 102 37.72 -1.92 12.87
N TRP A 103 37.02 -1.20 11.99
CA TRP A 103 37.52 0.00 11.32
C TRP A 103 38.80 -0.20 10.49
N SER A 104 39.04 -1.42 10.00
CA SER A 104 40.11 -1.70 9.02
C SER A 104 39.72 -1.18 7.62
N LYS A 105 40.70 -0.95 6.75
CA LYS A 105 40.45 -0.42 5.39
C LYS A 105 40.25 -1.57 4.40
N ILE A 106 39.07 -1.62 3.78
CA ILE A 106 38.74 -2.55 2.69
C ILE A 106 38.78 -1.77 1.37
N PRO A 107 39.61 -2.14 0.38
CA PRO A 107 39.64 -1.46 -0.90
C PRO A 107 38.33 -1.70 -1.68
N LEU A 108 37.75 -0.65 -2.25
CA LEU A 108 36.57 -0.74 -3.11
C LEU A 108 36.98 -0.97 -4.57
N THR A 109 36.20 -1.79 -5.28
CA THR A 109 36.45 -2.05 -6.71
C THR A 109 35.89 -0.91 -7.55
N ARG A 110 36.74 -0.29 -8.36
CA ARG A 110 36.38 0.81 -9.26
C ARG A 110 35.66 0.29 -10.51
N SER A 111 34.45 0.78 -10.76
CA SER A 111 33.74 0.70 -12.04
C SER A 111 33.96 2.01 -12.83
N HIS A 112 33.12 2.32 -13.82
CA HIS A 112 33.25 3.55 -14.62
C HIS A 112 33.07 4.81 -13.77
N ASN A 113 31.94 4.90 -13.05
CA ASN A 113 31.57 6.08 -12.27
C ASN A 113 31.41 5.80 -10.77
N ASN A 114 31.50 4.54 -10.35
CA ASN A 114 31.21 4.13 -8.97
C ASN A 114 32.32 3.25 -8.42
N PHE A 115 32.51 3.27 -7.11
CA PHE A 115 33.32 2.32 -6.37
C PHE A 115 32.39 1.43 -5.54
N VAL A 116 32.55 0.11 -5.61
CA VAL A 116 31.62 -0.85 -5.00
C VAL A 116 32.35 -1.94 -4.24
N ALA A 117 31.77 -2.37 -3.12
CA ALA A 117 32.09 -3.62 -2.42
C ALA A 117 30.79 -4.27 -1.97
N ILE A 118 30.77 -5.59 -1.99
CA ILE A 118 29.67 -6.40 -1.46
C ILE A 118 30.26 -7.17 -0.28
N LEU A 119 29.70 -6.96 0.90
CA LEU A 119 30.16 -7.56 2.15
C LEU A 119 29.00 -8.28 2.82
N ASP A 120 29.23 -9.50 3.30
CA ASP A 120 28.24 -10.22 4.08
C ASP A 120 28.20 -9.65 5.49
N LEU A 121 27.08 -9.04 5.86
CA LEU A 121 26.88 -8.44 7.18
C LEU A 121 25.76 -9.14 7.94
N PRO A 122 25.92 -9.34 9.25
CA PRO A 122 24.82 -9.82 10.09
C PRO A 122 23.70 -8.78 10.14
N GLU A 123 22.48 -9.24 10.40
CA GLU A 123 21.35 -8.35 10.67
C GLU A 123 21.65 -7.38 11.82
N GLY A 124 21.22 -6.13 11.66
CA GLY A 124 21.44 -5.09 12.65
C GLY A 124 21.91 -3.77 12.06
N GLU A 125 22.31 -2.88 12.96
CA GLU A 125 22.84 -1.57 12.62
C GLU A 125 24.36 -1.63 12.47
N HIS A 126 24.86 -1.09 11.36
CA HIS A 126 26.29 -1.01 11.09
C HIS A 126 26.69 0.42 10.76
N GLN A 127 27.76 0.88 11.39
CA GLN A 127 28.35 2.18 11.08
C GLN A 127 29.51 1.99 10.13
N TYR A 128 29.63 2.89 9.16
CA TYR A 128 30.71 2.84 8.18
C TYR A 128 31.14 4.24 7.72
N LYS A 129 32.31 4.29 7.09
CA LYS A 129 32.89 5.52 6.56
C LYS A 129 33.80 5.22 5.38
N PHE A 130 33.88 6.17 4.44
CA PHE A 130 34.75 6.08 3.30
C PHE A 130 36.07 6.82 3.54
N PHE A 131 37.16 6.25 3.03
CA PHE A 131 38.47 6.89 2.99
C PHE A 131 38.88 7.06 1.53
N VAL A 132 38.81 8.29 1.04
CA VAL A 132 38.96 8.66 -0.38
C VAL A 132 40.20 9.51 -0.53
N ASP A 133 41.17 9.07 -1.34
CA ASP A 133 42.39 9.81 -1.67
C ASP A 133 43.11 10.41 -0.43
N GLY A 134 43.12 9.67 0.67
CA GLY A 134 43.78 10.09 1.92
C GLY A 134 42.89 10.80 2.93
N GLN A 135 41.61 11.07 2.60
CA GLN A 135 40.68 11.83 3.44
C GLN A 135 39.46 11.00 3.86
N TRP A 136 39.06 11.15 5.12
CA TRP A 136 37.84 10.54 5.64
C TRP A 136 36.61 11.33 5.21
N THR A 137 35.68 10.68 4.54
CA THR A 137 34.43 11.27 4.05
C THR A 137 33.25 10.32 4.27
N HIS A 138 32.04 10.85 4.15
CA HIS A 138 30.79 10.10 4.25
C HIS A 138 29.96 10.35 2.98
N ASP A 139 29.04 9.45 2.67
CA ASP A 139 28.09 9.65 1.58
C ASP A 139 26.94 10.56 2.06
N PRO A 140 26.72 11.73 1.44
CA PRO A 140 25.64 12.64 1.82
C PRO A 140 24.24 12.15 1.41
N SER A 141 24.10 11.16 0.51
CA SER A 141 22.79 10.60 0.18
C SER A 141 22.30 9.55 1.17
N GLU A 142 23.23 8.99 1.95
CA GLU A 142 22.95 7.95 2.93
C GLU A 142 22.79 8.54 4.34
N PRO A 143 21.99 7.91 5.22
CA PRO A 143 21.81 8.39 6.57
C PRO A 143 23.15 8.39 7.35
N VAL A 144 23.26 9.30 8.31
CA VAL A 144 24.46 9.51 9.13
C VAL A 144 24.15 9.47 10.62
N VAL A 145 25.14 9.08 11.41
CA VAL A 145 25.13 9.12 12.87
C VAL A 145 26.41 9.79 13.37
N THR A 146 26.26 10.67 14.37
CA THR A 146 27.38 11.32 15.03
C THR A 146 27.83 10.47 16.21
N SER A 147 29.05 9.95 16.16
CA SER A 147 29.66 9.21 17.25
C SER A 147 29.94 10.12 18.46
N GLN A 148 30.10 9.51 19.65
CA GLN A 148 30.38 10.22 20.91
C GLN A 148 31.65 11.08 20.84
N LEU A 149 32.59 10.72 19.96
CA LEU A 149 33.83 11.46 19.70
C LEU A 149 33.66 12.60 18.68
N GLY A 150 32.43 12.93 18.29
CA GLY A 150 32.12 14.00 17.32
C GLY A 150 32.37 13.62 15.86
N THR A 151 32.70 12.35 15.57
CA THR A 151 32.93 11.88 14.21
C THR A 151 31.61 11.50 13.55
N ILE A 152 31.37 12.03 12.35
CA ILE A 152 30.20 11.67 11.53
C ILE A 152 30.53 10.42 10.71
N ASN A 153 29.69 9.39 10.83
CA ASN A 153 29.75 8.13 10.11
C ASN A 153 28.42 7.90 9.40
N ASN A 154 28.42 7.17 8.28
CA ASN A 154 27.17 6.65 7.73
C ASN A 154 26.68 5.47 8.56
N ILE A 155 25.37 5.23 8.49
CA ILE A 155 24.68 4.14 9.17
C ILE A 155 23.88 3.33 8.15
N ILE A 156 23.90 2.01 8.25
CA ILE A 156 23.05 1.12 7.44
C ILE A 156 22.36 0.13 8.37
N GLN A 157 21.07 -0.11 8.11
CA GLN A 157 20.28 -1.09 8.84
C GLN A 157 19.99 -2.28 7.94
N VAL A 158 20.55 -3.44 8.30
CA VAL A 158 20.37 -4.70 7.58
C VAL A 158 19.22 -5.47 8.24
N LYS A 159 18.11 -5.63 7.53
CA LYS A 159 16.91 -6.31 8.04
C LYS A 159 16.67 -7.63 7.33
N LYS A 160 15.90 -8.52 7.95
CA LYS A 160 15.47 -9.78 7.35
C LYS A 160 14.74 -9.58 6.02
N THR A 161 13.87 -8.56 5.99
CA THR A 161 13.01 -8.21 4.86
C THR A 161 13.78 -7.81 3.61
N ASP A 162 15.02 -7.34 3.74
CA ASP A 162 15.79 -6.78 2.62
C ASP A 162 16.30 -7.87 1.65
N PHE A 163 16.13 -9.15 2.03
CA PHE A 163 16.65 -10.29 1.29
C PHE A 163 15.55 -11.16 0.68
N GLU A 164 14.31 -11.00 1.15
CA GLU A 164 13.13 -11.57 0.52
C GLU A 164 12.48 -10.51 -0.36
N VAL A 165 12.45 -10.75 -1.67
CA VAL A 165 12.08 -9.72 -2.66
C VAL A 165 10.67 -9.17 -2.42
N PHE A 166 9.71 -10.04 -2.07
CA PHE A 166 8.34 -9.62 -1.81
C PHE A 166 8.22 -8.77 -0.54
N ASP A 167 8.97 -9.12 0.50
CA ASP A 167 8.97 -8.36 1.76
C ASP A 167 9.63 -7.00 1.58
N ALA A 168 10.76 -6.94 0.87
CA ALA A 168 11.43 -5.69 0.52
C ALA A 168 10.50 -4.75 -0.26
N LEU A 169 9.83 -5.27 -1.30
CA LEU A 169 8.87 -4.49 -2.08
C LEU A 169 7.68 -4.02 -1.25
N MET A 170 7.19 -4.86 -0.33
CA MET A 170 6.10 -4.50 0.57
C MET A 170 6.50 -3.32 1.48
N VAL A 171 7.68 -3.40 2.11
CA VAL A 171 8.21 -2.33 2.98
C VAL A 171 8.40 -1.02 2.19
N ASP A 172 8.96 -1.10 0.99
CA ASP A 172 9.19 0.08 0.14
C ASP A 172 7.87 0.72 -0.33
N SER A 173 6.86 -0.09 -0.65
CA SER A 173 5.54 0.42 -1.03
C SER A 173 4.87 1.21 0.10
N GLN A 174 5.08 0.78 1.35
CA GLN A 174 4.60 1.48 2.54
C GLN A 174 5.40 2.76 2.82
N LYS A 175 6.70 2.79 2.53
CA LYS A 175 7.51 4.02 2.69
C LYS A 175 7.09 5.12 1.72
N CYS A 176 6.58 4.75 0.54
CA CYS A 176 5.98 5.67 -0.42
C CYS A 176 4.53 6.05 -0.07
N SER A 177 3.98 5.61 1.08
CA SER A 177 2.55 5.73 1.39
C SER A 177 2.05 7.12 1.82
N ASP A 178 2.56 8.20 1.21
CA ASP A 178 1.68 9.33 0.87
C ASP A 178 0.82 8.96 -0.37
N MET A 179 0.30 7.73 -0.36
CA MET A 179 -0.31 6.98 -1.46
C MET A 179 -1.51 6.14 -0.99
N SER A 180 -1.89 6.18 0.30
CA SER A 180 -3.13 5.54 0.77
C SER A 180 -4.36 6.01 0.00
N GLU A 181 -4.30 7.22 -0.56
CA GLU A 181 -5.34 7.73 -1.46
C GLU A 181 -5.38 7.00 -2.80
N LEU A 182 -4.28 6.49 -3.37
CA LEU A 182 -4.30 5.89 -4.72
C LEU A 182 -4.43 4.35 -4.74
N SER A 183 -4.58 3.70 -3.59
CA SER A 183 -4.84 2.25 -3.52
C SER A 183 -6.22 1.90 -4.10
N SER A 184 -7.16 2.85 -4.10
CA SER A 184 -8.41 2.74 -4.83
C SER A 184 -8.31 3.40 -6.21
N SER A 185 -8.88 2.77 -7.22
CA SER A 185 -9.16 3.40 -8.51
C SER A 185 -10.68 3.50 -8.67
N PRO A 186 -11.29 4.69 -8.43
CA PRO A 186 -10.66 5.99 -8.20
C PRO A 186 -10.11 6.19 -6.78
N PRO A 187 -9.10 7.07 -6.60
CA PRO A 187 -8.63 7.48 -5.29
C PRO A 187 -9.74 8.01 -4.39
N GLY A 188 -9.77 7.58 -3.12
CA GLY A 188 -10.73 8.04 -2.12
C GLY A 188 -12.13 7.40 -2.20
N PRO A 189 -13.03 7.77 -1.26
CA PRO A 189 -14.40 7.24 -1.23
C PRO A 189 -15.26 7.82 -2.36
N TYR A 190 -16.23 7.05 -2.82
CA TYR A 190 -17.24 7.53 -3.76
C TYR A 190 -18.11 8.62 -3.12
N HIS A 191 -18.25 9.76 -3.81
CA HIS A 191 -19.11 10.87 -3.39
C HIS A 191 -19.96 11.39 -4.54
N GLN A 192 -20.99 12.17 -4.21
CA GLN A 192 -21.92 12.76 -5.18
C GLN A 192 -21.60 14.23 -5.49
N GLU A 193 -20.62 14.82 -4.80
CA GLU A 193 -20.21 16.19 -5.06
C GLU A 193 -19.64 16.33 -6.48
N PRO A 194 -20.13 17.31 -7.27
CA PRO A 194 -19.58 17.58 -8.58
C PRO A 194 -18.09 17.91 -8.50
N TYR A 195 -17.31 17.34 -9.41
CA TYR A 195 -15.90 17.68 -9.54
C TYR A 195 -15.74 19.13 -10.04
N VAL A 196 -14.96 19.94 -9.33
CA VAL A 196 -14.66 21.32 -9.71
C VAL A 196 -13.34 21.38 -10.48
N CYS A 197 -13.39 21.62 -11.79
CA CYS A 197 -12.19 21.71 -12.62
C CYS A 197 -11.29 22.89 -12.20
N LYS A 198 -10.10 22.58 -11.67
CA LYS A 198 -9.10 23.59 -11.29
C LYS A 198 -8.47 24.21 -12.54
N ALA A 199 -8.03 25.47 -12.45
CA ALA A 199 -7.51 26.21 -13.60
C ALA A 199 -6.26 25.56 -14.21
N GLU A 200 -5.50 24.83 -13.40
CA GLU A 200 -4.27 24.10 -13.75
C GLU A 200 -4.55 22.84 -14.58
N GLU A 201 -5.75 22.27 -14.50
CA GLU A 201 -6.16 21.03 -15.19
C GLU A 201 -6.84 21.30 -16.54
N ARG A 202 -7.17 22.56 -16.84
CA ARG A 202 -7.99 22.97 -18.01
C ARG A 202 -7.31 22.76 -19.38
N PHE A 203 -6.05 22.34 -19.41
CA PHE A 203 -5.28 22.19 -20.65
C PHE A 203 -5.21 20.75 -21.19
N LYS A 204 -5.86 19.79 -20.52
CA LYS A 204 -5.89 18.39 -20.98
C LYS A 204 -7.22 18.11 -21.70
N SER A 205 -7.16 17.95 -23.03
CA SER A 205 -8.28 17.35 -23.78
C SER A 205 -8.54 15.92 -23.29
N PRO A 206 -9.78 15.41 -23.36
CA PRO A 206 -10.05 14.01 -23.01
C PRO A 206 -9.21 13.05 -23.86
N PRO A 207 -8.88 11.87 -23.34
CA PRO A 207 -8.09 10.89 -24.09
C PRO A 207 -8.83 10.46 -25.37
N ILE A 208 -8.06 10.21 -26.43
CA ILE A 208 -8.60 9.70 -27.69
C ILE A 208 -9.11 8.27 -27.48
N LEU A 209 -10.25 7.95 -28.07
CA LEU A 209 -10.85 6.61 -27.99
C LEU A 209 -9.88 5.55 -28.56
N PRO A 210 -9.46 4.55 -27.77
CA PRO A 210 -8.60 3.48 -28.29
C PRO A 210 -9.35 2.64 -29.34
N PRO A 211 -8.74 2.35 -30.50
CA PRO A 211 -9.42 1.71 -31.63
C PRO A 211 -9.92 0.29 -31.33
N HIS A 212 -9.37 -0.37 -30.31
CA HIS A 212 -9.86 -1.66 -29.83
C HIS A 212 -11.33 -1.60 -29.42
N LEU A 213 -11.80 -0.48 -28.85
CA LEU A 213 -13.19 -0.29 -28.45
C LEU A 213 -14.14 -0.11 -29.64
N LEU A 214 -13.62 0.15 -30.85
CA LEU A 214 -14.42 0.19 -32.08
C LEU A 214 -14.73 -1.21 -32.61
N GLN A 215 -14.08 -2.26 -32.09
CA GLN A 215 -14.31 -3.64 -32.50
C GLN A 215 -15.52 -4.23 -31.77
N VAL A 216 -16.72 -3.94 -32.27
CA VAL A 216 -17.95 -4.51 -31.72
C VAL A 216 -18.05 -5.99 -32.09
N ILE A 217 -17.88 -6.87 -31.11
CA ILE A 217 -17.87 -8.34 -31.32
C ILE A 217 -19.18 -8.85 -31.90
N LEU A 218 -20.31 -8.20 -31.57
CA LEU A 218 -21.64 -8.55 -32.06
C LEU A 218 -21.87 -8.14 -33.52
N ASN A 219 -21.02 -7.27 -34.06
CA ASN A 219 -21.09 -6.85 -35.46
C ASN A 219 -20.15 -7.68 -36.36
N LYS A 220 -19.48 -8.70 -35.82
CA LYS A 220 -18.60 -9.58 -36.59
C LYS A 220 -19.41 -10.78 -37.09
N ASP A 221 -19.36 -11.02 -38.40
CA ASP A 221 -19.91 -12.24 -38.97
C ASP A 221 -19.19 -13.46 -38.39
N THR A 222 -19.97 -14.51 -38.11
CA THR A 222 -19.42 -15.83 -37.75
C THR A 222 -19.49 -16.72 -38.99
N GLY A 223 -18.45 -17.54 -39.20
CA GLY A 223 -18.45 -18.49 -40.30
C GLY A 223 -19.62 -19.46 -40.13
N ILE A 224 -20.40 -19.64 -41.20
CA ILE A 224 -21.41 -20.70 -41.27
C ILE A 224 -20.66 -22.02 -41.53
N SER A 225 -20.77 -22.98 -40.61
CA SER A 225 -20.26 -24.35 -40.77
C SER A 225 -21.22 -25.22 -41.57
#